data_AF-E5D2D0-F1
#
_entry.id   AF-E5D2D0-F1
#
_cell.length_a   1.000
_cell.length_b   1.000
_cell.length_c   1.000
_cell.angle_alpha   90.00
_cell.angle_beta   90.00
_cell.angle_gamma   90.00
#
_symmetry.space_group_name_H-M   'P 1'
#
loop_
_entity.id
_entity.type
_entity.pdbx_description
1 polymer ?
#
loop_
_entity_poly.entity_id
_entity_poly.type
_entity_poly.pdbx_seq_one_letter_code
_entity_poly.pdbx_strand_id
1 'polypeptide(L)'
;IDAFRIFAKTDNSVHIKSYPANGQFICPSSGKPCSCGESKVLSCESSAGSVTCTEHKAVSRNVNDGSLYKDKELIFPPELVLRNVFPLKLHGVDGISWYRPIKFKHLLNLKSLYPDAKLVVGNTEVGIETNFKNAQYPILISVTHIPELNVLSINDNGLEIGSSVRLSRLQEVLVKVIKEREVHETSSCKAICDQIKWFAGKQVKNVASVGGNICTASPISDLNPLWMASRAEFRVVNPKGSVRIVPAKSFFLGYRKVDLAQGEILLSIFLPWNNHFEFVKEFKQAHRREDDIALVNAGMRVCLNE
;
A
#
# COMPACT_ATOMS: atom_id res chain seq x y z
N ILE A 1 8.94 16.08 -18.76
CA ILE A 1 8.03 17.22 -18.53
C ILE A 1 6.66 16.78 -19.05
N ASP A 2 5.59 16.93 -18.26
CA ASP A 2 4.19 16.54 -18.56
C ASP A 2 3.67 15.13 -18.21
N ALA A 3 4.02 14.61 -17.04
CA ALA A 3 3.10 13.73 -16.29
C ALA A 3 2.15 14.52 -15.34
N PHE A 4 2.49 15.79 -15.05
CA PHE A 4 1.74 16.64 -14.12
C PHE A 4 0.64 17.48 -14.76
N ARG A 5 0.65 17.70 -16.09
CA ARG A 5 -0.34 18.56 -16.76
C ARG A 5 -1.74 17.96 -16.85
N ILE A 6 -1.91 16.65 -16.67
CA ILE A 6 -3.21 15.99 -16.80
C ILE A 6 -4.11 16.26 -15.57
N PHE A 7 -3.53 16.48 -14.39
CA PHE A 7 -4.29 16.77 -13.17
C PHE A 7 -4.77 18.22 -13.05
N ALA A 8 -4.24 19.14 -13.87
CA ALA A 8 -4.48 20.58 -13.73
C ALA A 8 -5.44 21.15 -14.79
N LYS A 9 -6.40 20.37 -15.29
CA LYS A 9 -7.49 20.87 -16.17
C LYS A 9 -8.58 21.64 -15.40
N THR A 10 -8.19 22.47 -14.46
CA THR A 10 -9.00 23.58 -13.96
C THR A 10 -8.14 24.82 -14.07
N ASP A 11 -8.63 25.75 -14.88
CA ASP A 11 -8.11 27.08 -15.08
C ASP A 11 -7.63 27.70 -13.76
N ASN A 12 -6.32 27.90 -13.62
CA ASN A 12 -5.71 28.54 -12.44
C ASN A 12 -6.11 30.02 -12.30
N SER A 13 -6.88 30.57 -13.24
CA SER A 13 -7.37 31.96 -13.18
C SER A 13 -8.25 32.24 -11.95
N VAL A 14 -8.90 31.21 -11.38
CA VAL A 14 -9.78 31.36 -10.20
C VAL A 14 -8.99 31.38 -8.88
N HIS A 15 -7.78 30.80 -8.84
CA HIS A 15 -6.93 30.79 -7.64
C HIS A 15 -5.90 31.93 -7.58
N ILE A 16 -5.77 32.72 -8.65
CA ILE A 16 -4.84 33.87 -8.69
C ILE A 16 -5.57 35.22 -8.49
N LYS A 17 -6.91 35.23 -8.45
CA LYS A 17 -7.70 36.44 -8.22
C LYS A 17 -8.48 36.39 -6.91
N SER A 18 -7.76 36.47 -5.80
CA SER A 18 -8.34 36.98 -4.56
C SER A 18 -7.24 37.62 -3.71
N TYR A 19 -6.71 38.75 -4.17
CA TYR A 19 -6.25 39.76 -3.23
C TYR A 19 -7.51 40.29 -2.54
N PRO A 20 -7.68 40.16 -1.21
CA PRO A 20 -8.70 40.94 -0.53
C PRO A 20 -8.34 42.41 -0.74
N ALA A 21 -9.34 43.23 -1.08
CA ALA A 21 -9.21 44.67 -1.28
C ALA A 21 -8.73 45.44 -0.03
N ASN A 22 -8.50 44.74 1.08
CA ASN A 22 -7.83 45.23 2.28
C ASN A 22 -6.69 44.25 2.58
N GLY A 23 -5.44 44.72 2.48
CA GLY A 23 -4.21 43.92 2.53
C GLY A 23 -3.91 43.21 3.87
N GLN A 24 -4.82 42.35 4.34
CA GLN A 24 -4.60 41.52 5.52
C GLN A 24 -3.79 40.27 5.16
N PHE A 25 -2.69 40.07 5.87
CA PHE A 25 -1.82 38.89 5.77
C PHE A 25 -2.59 37.60 6.12
N ILE A 26 -2.51 36.60 5.23
CA ILE A 26 -3.12 35.28 5.43
C ILE A 26 -2.05 34.35 6.01
N CYS A 27 -2.36 33.73 7.15
CA CYS A 27 -1.45 32.84 7.86
C CYS A 27 -1.17 31.56 7.04
N PRO A 28 0.11 31.22 6.79
CA PRO A 28 0.47 29.96 6.15
C PRO A 28 0.02 28.72 6.94
N SER A 29 -0.04 28.83 8.28
CA SER A 29 -0.36 27.71 9.17
C SER A 29 -1.86 27.46 9.34
N SER A 30 -2.71 28.45 9.13
CA SER A 30 -4.17 28.33 9.34
C SER A 30 -5.01 28.59 8.11
N GLY A 31 -4.43 29.12 7.02
CA GLY A 31 -5.15 29.47 5.79
C GLY A 31 -6.19 30.59 5.97
N LYS A 32 -6.16 31.30 7.10
CA LYS A 32 -7.08 32.38 7.46
C LYS A 32 -6.31 33.68 7.76
N PRO A 33 -6.95 34.86 7.69
CA PRO A 33 -6.33 36.10 8.14
C PRO A 33 -5.82 35.97 9.58
N CYS A 34 -4.53 36.25 9.82
CA CYS A 34 -3.95 36.29 11.17
C CYS A 34 -3.15 37.57 11.37
N SER A 35 -3.04 38.01 12.64
CA SER A 35 -2.17 39.10 13.07
C SER A 35 -0.70 38.70 13.21
N CYS A 36 -0.35 37.46 12.86
CA CYS A 36 0.96 36.88 13.09
C CYS A 36 2.04 37.35 12.10
N GLY A 37 1.69 38.20 11.13
CA GLY A 37 2.59 38.77 10.12
C GLY A 37 3.02 40.23 10.37
N GLU A 38 2.54 40.92 11.40
CA GLU A 38 2.93 42.31 11.69
C GLU A 38 3.99 42.39 12.81
N SER A 39 5.18 41.85 12.58
CA SER A 39 6.33 42.17 13.43
C SER A 39 7.00 43.44 12.90
N LYS A 40 6.67 44.59 13.51
CA LYS A 40 7.48 45.82 13.40
C LYS A 40 8.92 45.48 13.78
N VAL A 41 9.84 45.65 12.83
CA VAL A 41 11.28 45.68 13.09
C VAL A 41 11.56 46.91 13.96
N LEU A 42 11.62 46.72 15.28
CA LEU A 42 12.07 47.74 16.22
C LEU A 42 13.60 47.69 16.25
N SER A 43 14.22 48.68 15.60
CA SER A 43 15.63 49.04 15.79
C SER A 43 15.84 49.45 17.24
N CYS A 44 16.52 48.61 18.02
CA CYS A 44 16.93 48.94 19.38
C CYS A 44 18.31 49.59 19.37
N GLU A 45 18.35 50.93 19.35
CA GLU A 45 19.50 51.70 19.83
C GLU A 45 19.18 52.28 21.21
N SER A 46 20.04 51.94 22.18
CA SER A 46 20.26 52.53 23.52
C SER A 46 19.05 52.95 24.37
N SER A 47 18.83 52.24 25.49
CA SER A 47 19.11 52.74 26.86
C SER A 47 18.39 51.90 27.94
N ALA A 48 19.10 51.71 29.05
CA ALA A 48 18.78 51.10 30.35
C ALA A 48 17.36 50.56 30.63
N GLY A 49 17.27 49.28 30.99
CA GLY A 49 16.14 48.70 31.73
C GLY A 49 16.02 47.19 31.55
N SER A 50 16.26 46.40 32.60
CA SER A 50 16.14 44.94 32.55
C SER A 50 14.68 44.50 32.39
N VAL A 51 14.33 43.93 31.23
CA VAL A 51 13.15 43.09 31.09
C VAL A 51 13.54 41.87 30.26
N THR A 52 13.56 40.71 30.89
CA THR A 52 13.76 39.42 30.23
C THR A 52 12.53 39.08 29.38
N CYS A 53 12.54 39.49 28.11
CA CYS A 53 11.58 39.02 27.12
C CYS A 53 11.88 37.56 26.79
N THR A 54 11.11 36.64 27.37
CA THR A 54 11.08 35.24 26.94
C THR A 54 10.41 35.17 25.58
N GLU A 55 11.21 35.01 24.52
CA GLU A 55 10.71 34.73 23.17
C GLU A 55 10.02 33.36 23.16
N HIS A 56 8.70 33.34 23.34
CA HIS A 56 7.90 32.16 23.02
C HIS A 56 7.73 32.08 21.49
N LYS A 57 8.70 31.44 20.81
CA LYS A 57 8.50 31.02 19.41
C LYS A 57 7.38 29.98 19.36
N ALA A 58 6.33 30.29 18.59
CA ALA A 58 5.29 29.32 18.27
C ALA A 58 5.89 28.25 17.35
N VAL A 59 6.20 27.10 17.95
CA VAL A 59 6.78 25.97 17.25
C VAL A 59 5.63 25.09 16.73
N SER A 60 5.47 25.04 15.42
CA SER A 60 4.59 24.09 14.75
C SER A 60 5.16 22.68 14.93
N ARG A 61 4.41 21.82 15.61
CA ARG A 61 4.76 20.41 15.80
C ARG A 61 3.86 19.53 14.92
N ASN A 62 4.43 18.46 14.40
CA ASN A 62 3.66 17.41 13.75
C ASN A 62 2.68 16.81 14.77
N VAL A 63 1.39 16.79 14.44
CA VAL A 63 0.32 16.33 15.35
C VAL A 63 0.39 14.82 15.60
N ASN A 64 1.03 14.08 14.69
CA ASN A 64 1.08 12.61 14.76
C ASN A 64 2.26 12.07 15.56
N ASP A 65 3.41 12.76 15.58
CA ASP A 65 4.64 12.28 16.26
C ASP A 65 5.34 13.32 17.15
N GLY A 66 4.81 14.55 17.22
CA GLY A 66 5.36 15.63 18.04
C GLY A 66 6.68 16.22 17.53
N SER A 67 7.21 15.76 16.39
CA SER A 67 8.46 16.26 15.83
C SER A 67 8.31 17.69 15.32
N LEU A 68 9.43 18.43 15.37
CA LEU A 68 9.54 19.76 14.76
C LEU A 68 9.50 19.58 13.24
N TYR A 69 8.61 20.32 12.57
CA TYR A 69 8.77 20.46 11.11
C TYR A 69 10.18 21.02 10.86
N LYS A 70 11.00 20.33 10.05
CA LYS A 70 12.13 21.03 9.44
C LYS A 70 11.50 22.12 8.58
N ASP A 71 11.84 23.38 8.83
CA ASP A 71 11.20 24.59 8.30
C ASP A 71 11.15 24.73 6.75
N LYS A 72 11.42 23.68 5.98
CA LYS A 72 11.47 23.65 4.51
C LYS A 72 10.61 22.57 3.85
N GLU A 73 9.98 21.68 4.61
CA GLU A 73 9.09 20.65 4.03
C GLU A 73 7.64 21.14 3.97
N LEU A 74 6.92 20.71 2.93
CA LEU A 74 5.50 21.03 2.80
C LEU A 74 4.71 20.37 3.93
N ILE A 75 3.86 21.15 4.61
CA ILE A 75 2.94 20.60 5.61
C ILE A 75 1.92 19.67 4.94
N PHE A 76 1.49 18.63 5.64
CA PHE A 76 0.37 17.81 5.19
C PHE A 76 -0.93 18.63 5.29
N PRO A 77 -1.78 18.68 4.23
CA PRO A 77 -2.99 19.50 4.24
C PRO A 77 -3.93 19.14 5.41
N PRO A 78 -4.24 20.08 6.33
CA PRO A 78 -5.07 19.81 7.50
C PRO A 78 -6.47 19.27 7.15
N GLU A 79 -7.04 19.71 6.03
CA GLU A 79 -8.36 19.28 5.56
C GLU A 79 -8.40 17.78 5.23
N LEU A 80 -7.27 17.21 4.80
CA LEU A 80 -7.16 15.78 4.51
C LEU A 80 -6.99 14.92 5.77
N VAL A 81 -6.46 15.49 6.86
CA VAL A 81 -6.37 14.80 8.16
C VAL A 81 -7.77 14.59 8.74
N LEU A 82 -8.63 15.60 8.62
CA LEU A 82 -10.01 15.59 9.15
C LEU A 82 -11.01 14.89 8.21
N ARG A 83 -10.56 14.42 7.04
CA ARG A 83 -11.44 13.86 6.03
C ARG A 83 -11.91 12.46 6.40
N ASN A 84 -13.21 12.30 6.55
CA ASN A 84 -13.84 10.99 6.64
C ASN A 84 -13.75 10.21 5.31
N VAL A 85 -13.46 8.92 5.41
CA VAL A 85 -13.43 8.01 4.26
C VAL A 85 -14.84 7.49 4.00
N PHE A 86 -15.36 7.76 2.80
CA PHE A 86 -16.68 7.29 2.36
C PHE A 86 -16.59 6.27 1.22
N PRO A 87 -17.58 5.37 1.06
CA PRO A 87 -17.71 4.58 -0.15
C PRO A 87 -17.86 5.50 -1.37
N LEU A 88 -17.26 5.13 -2.49
CA LEU A 88 -17.38 5.89 -3.75
C LEU A 88 -17.87 5.01 -4.89
N LYS A 89 -18.59 5.64 -5.82
CA LYS A 89 -18.92 5.11 -7.14
C LYS A 89 -18.62 6.20 -8.15
N LEU A 90 -17.74 5.91 -9.09
CA LEU A 90 -17.36 6.82 -10.16
C LEU A 90 -17.72 6.19 -11.50
N HIS A 91 -18.13 7.04 -12.45
CA HIS A 91 -18.39 6.66 -13.83
C HIS A 91 -17.26 7.22 -14.69
N GLY A 92 -16.59 6.35 -15.42
CA GLY A 92 -15.58 6.68 -16.40
C GLY A 92 -16.17 6.86 -17.79
N VAL A 93 -15.30 7.23 -18.72
CA VAL A 93 -15.61 7.22 -20.16
C VAL A 93 -15.89 5.77 -20.60
N ASP A 94 -16.66 5.59 -21.68
CA ASP A 94 -16.98 4.28 -22.26
C ASP A 94 -17.76 3.33 -21.35
N GLY A 95 -18.50 3.88 -20.37
CA GLY A 95 -19.39 3.11 -19.50
C GLY A 95 -18.68 2.36 -18.35
N ILE A 96 -17.38 2.59 -18.14
CA ILE A 96 -16.63 1.99 -17.04
C ILE A 96 -17.20 2.49 -15.70
N SER A 97 -17.47 1.58 -14.78
CA SER A 97 -17.88 1.90 -13.41
C SER A 97 -16.80 1.47 -12.41
N TRP A 98 -16.38 2.40 -11.57
CA TRP A 98 -15.39 2.16 -10.52
C TRP A 98 -16.03 2.30 -9.13
N TYR A 99 -15.90 1.27 -8.31
CA TYR A 99 -16.43 1.23 -6.95
C TYR A 99 -15.29 1.21 -5.93
N ARG A 100 -15.46 1.92 -4.83
CA ARG A 100 -14.61 1.83 -3.64
C ARG A 100 -15.46 1.55 -2.41
N PRO A 101 -15.75 0.28 -2.10
CA PRO A 101 -16.33 -0.08 -0.81
C PRO A 101 -15.33 0.17 0.33
N ILE A 102 -15.87 0.44 1.53
CA ILE A 102 -15.10 0.59 2.77
C ILE A 102 -15.49 -0.46 3.83
N LYS A 103 -16.49 -1.30 3.52
CA LYS A 103 -16.96 -2.41 4.37
C LYS A 103 -16.88 -3.69 3.57
N PHE A 104 -16.39 -4.76 4.19
CA PHE A 104 -16.26 -6.05 3.53
C PHE A 104 -17.57 -6.62 3.00
N LYS A 105 -18.67 -6.46 3.74
CA LYS A 105 -20.01 -6.84 3.26
C LYS A 105 -20.39 -6.18 1.93
N HIS A 106 -20.01 -4.91 1.73
CA HIS A 106 -20.29 -4.22 0.47
C HIS A 106 -19.44 -4.78 -0.69
N LEU A 107 -18.20 -5.18 -0.42
CA LEU A 107 -17.36 -5.87 -1.40
C LEU A 107 -17.99 -7.21 -1.82
N LEU A 108 -18.44 -8.01 -0.86
CA LEU A 108 -19.10 -9.30 -1.15
C LEU A 108 -20.38 -9.10 -1.98
N ASN A 109 -21.21 -8.12 -1.61
CA ASN A 109 -22.40 -7.77 -2.40
C ASN A 109 -22.05 -7.35 -3.83
N LEU A 110 -21.01 -6.52 -4.00
CA LEU A 110 -20.55 -6.11 -5.33
C LEU A 110 -20.03 -7.29 -6.16
N LYS A 111 -19.30 -8.23 -5.56
CA LYS A 111 -18.86 -9.46 -6.25
C LYS A 111 -20.00 -10.44 -6.51
N SER A 112 -21.06 -10.41 -5.70
CA SER A 112 -22.29 -11.18 -6.00
C SER A 112 -23.06 -10.58 -7.18
N LEU A 113 -23.15 -9.25 -7.26
CA LEU A 113 -23.85 -8.55 -8.33
C LEU A 113 -23.06 -8.54 -9.64
N TYR A 114 -21.74 -8.43 -9.54
CA TYR A 114 -20.80 -8.39 -10.66
C TYR A 114 -19.69 -9.43 -10.45
N PRO A 115 -19.97 -10.72 -10.71
CA PRO A 115 -19.01 -11.80 -10.46
C PRO A 115 -17.71 -11.65 -11.24
N ASP A 116 -17.75 -11.00 -12.41
CA ASP A 116 -16.58 -10.76 -13.28
C ASP A 116 -15.91 -9.41 -13.01
N ALA A 117 -16.39 -8.62 -12.05
CA ALA A 117 -15.77 -7.35 -11.69
C ALA A 117 -14.32 -7.57 -11.25
N LYS A 118 -13.42 -6.78 -11.84
CA LYS A 118 -11.98 -6.87 -11.61
C LYS A 118 -11.62 -6.10 -10.35
N LEU A 119 -10.98 -6.80 -9.41
CA LEU A 119 -10.48 -6.18 -8.19
C LEU A 119 -9.18 -5.43 -8.47
N VAL A 120 -9.04 -4.24 -7.87
CA VAL A 120 -7.86 -3.38 -8.07
C VAL A 120 -7.31 -2.91 -6.72
N VAL A 121 -5.99 -3.03 -6.55
CA VAL A 121 -5.23 -2.40 -5.46
C VAL A 121 -4.27 -1.37 -6.05
N GLY A 122 -3.06 -1.78 -6.43
CA GLY A 122 -2.03 -0.90 -6.97
C GLY A 122 -2.06 -0.65 -8.47
N ASN A 123 -2.96 -1.32 -9.20
CA ASN A 123 -3.09 -1.25 -10.66
C ASN A 123 -1.83 -1.64 -11.47
N THR A 124 -0.84 -2.29 -10.84
CA THR A 124 0.46 -2.59 -11.48
C THR A 124 0.41 -3.71 -12.52
N GLU A 125 -0.58 -4.60 -12.48
CA GLU A 125 -0.88 -5.55 -13.57
C GLU A 125 -2.09 -5.09 -14.39
N VAL A 126 -3.19 -4.69 -13.72
CA VAL A 126 -4.43 -4.29 -14.41
C VAL A 126 -4.19 -3.15 -15.39
N GLY A 127 -3.36 -2.16 -15.03
CA GLY A 127 -2.98 -1.09 -15.95
C GLY A 127 -2.16 -1.57 -17.15
N ILE A 128 -1.36 -2.63 -17.01
CA ILE A 128 -0.64 -3.24 -18.13
C ILE A 128 -1.61 -4.01 -19.02
N GLU A 129 -2.55 -4.76 -18.44
CA GLU A 129 -3.60 -5.48 -19.17
C GLU A 129 -4.45 -4.51 -20.01
N THR A 130 -4.88 -3.39 -19.45
CA THR A 130 -5.72 -2.42 -20.15
C THR A 130 -4.94 -1.64 -21.21
N ASN A 131 -3.71 -1.20 -20.92
CA ASN A 131 -2.96 -0.31 -21.82
C ASN A 131 -2.23 -1.06 -22.94
N PHE A 132 -1.78 -2.29 -22.69
CA PHE A 132 -0.89 -3.02 -23.63
C PHE A 132 -1.47 -4.36 -24.10
N LYS A 133 -2.51 -4.89 -23.45
CA LYS A 133 -3.15 -6.16 -23.85
C LYS A 133 -4.60 -5.99 -24.28
N ASN A 134 -5.08 -4.74 -24.42
CA ASN A 134 -6.45 -4.39 -24.78
C ASN A 134 -7.52 -5.06 -23.90
N ALA A 135 -7.19 -5.38 -22.64
CA ALA A 135 -8.17 -5.96 -21.73
C ALA A 135 -9.23 -4.93 -21.35
N GLN A 136 -10.50 -5.34 -21.40
CA GLN A 136 -11.65 -4.49 -21.09
C GLN A 136 -12.28 -4.90 -19.77
N TYR A 137 -12.29 -3.98 -18.81
CA TYR A 137 -12.87 -4.19 -17.49
C TYR A 137 -13.95 -3.15 -17.22
N PRO A 138 -15.23 -3.42 -17.58
CA PRO A 138 -16.30 -2.45 -17.44
C PRO A 138 -16.62 -2.13 -15.98
N ILE A 139 -16.29 -3.05 -15.05
CA ILE A 139 -16.51 -2.87 -13.62
C ILE A 139 -15.23 -3.14 -12.86
N LEU A 140 -14.76 -2.10 -12.17
CA LEU A 140 -13.57 -2.11 -11.34
C LEU A 140 -13.96 -1.90 -9.89
N ILE A 141 -13.39 -2.68 -8.97
CA ILE A 141 -13.62 -2.53 -7.54
C ILE A 141 -12.29 -2.32 -6.83
N SER A 142 -12.07 -1.13 -6.28
CA SER A 142 -10.93 -0.88 -5.42
C SER A 142 -11.16 -1.44 -4.03
N VAL A 143 -10.27 -2.33 -3.61
CA VAL A 143 -10.35 -3.00 -2.30
C VAL A 143 -9.37 -2.46 -1.27
N THR A 144 -8.70 -1.35 -1.61
CA THR A 144 -7.65 -0.70 -0.81
C THR A 144 -8.10 -0.24 0.58
N HIS A 145 -9.39 0.03 0.77
CA HIS A 145 -9.96 0.57 2.02
C HIS A 145 -10.77 -0.48 2.80
N ILE A 146 -10.64 -1.76 2.45
CA ILE A 146 -11.29 -2.85 3.19
C ILE A 146 -10.35 -3.30 4.31
N PRO A 147 -10.69 -3.09 5.60
CA PRO A 147 -9.81 -3.42 6.71
C PRO A 147 -9.37 -4.89 6.73
N GLU A 148 -10.30 -5.80 6.47
CA GLU A 148 -10.09 -7.25 6.49
C GLU A 148 -9.05 -7.71 5.47
N LEU A 149 -8.94 -7.02 4.32
CA LEU A 149 -7.93 -7.31 3.30
C LEU A 149 -6.59 -6.63 3.57
N ASN A 150 -6.49 -5.78 4.58
CA ASN A 150 -5.27 -5.08 4.99
C ASN A 150 -4.75 -5.55 6.36
N VAL A 151 -5.32 -6.63 6.92
CA VAL A 151 -4.82 -7.26 8.14
C VAL A 151 -3.37 -7.67 7.96
N LEU A 152 -2.56 -7.45 8.99
CA LEU A 152 -1.20 -7.96 9.07
C LEU A 152 -0.92 -8.30 10.53
N SER A 153 -1.15 -9.56 10.91
CA SER A 153 -1.11 -9.99 12.32
C SER A 153 -0.10 -11.10 12.54
N ILE A 154 0.76 -10.91 13.54
CA ILE A 154 1.71 -11.93 14.00
C ILE A 154 0.98 -12.74 15.06
N ASN A 155 0.82 -14.04 14.81
CA ASN A 155 0.15 -14.97 15.71
C ASN A 155 1.18 -16.01 16.22
N ASP A 156 0.77 -16.83 17.18
CA ASP A 156 1.66 -17.85 17.75
C ASP A 156 2.10 -18.90 16.72
N ASN A 157 1.25 -19.20 15.74
CA ASN A 157 1.48 -20.27 14.74
C ASN A 157 1.96 -19.76 13.37
N GLY A 158 1.90 -18.44 13.13
CA GLY A 158 2.25 -17.88 11.82
C GLY A 158 1.91 -16.40 11.65
N LEU A 159 2.18 -15.88 10.46
CA LEU A 159 1.84 -14.53 10.03
C LEU A 159 0.57 -14.56 9.16
N GLU A 160 -0.47 -13.84 9.55
CA GLU A 160 -1.64 -13.60 8.70
C GLU A 160 -1.45 -12.31 7.90
N ILE A 161 -1.58 -12.40 6.57
CA ILE A 161 -1.31 -11.33 5.61
C ILE A 161 -2.55 -11.11 4.75
N GLY A 162 -3.22 -9.98 4.90
CA GLY A 162 -4.35 -9.58 4.07
C GLY A 162 -3.94 -9.41 2.60
N SER A 163 -4.82 -9.77 1.69
CA SER A 163 -4.50 -9.79 0.25
C SER A 163 -4.24 -8.40 -0.36
N SER A 164 -4.69 -7.32 0.29
CA SER A 164 -4.44 -5.93 -0.12
C SER A 164 -3.21 -5.31 0.54
N VAL A 165 -2.52 -6.02 1.44
CA VAL A 165 -1.25 -5.57 2.02
C VAL A 165 -0.25 -5.30 0.90
N ARG A 166 0.39 -4.13 0.96
CA ARG A 166 1.42 -3.69 0.00
C ARG A 166 2.72 -4.46 0.23
N LEU A 167 3.47 -4.74 -0.84
CA LEU A 167 4.75 -5.45 -0.73
C LEU A 167 5.77 -4.71 0.13
N SER A 168 5.81 -3.37 0.08
CA SER A 168 6.69 -2.59 0.98
C SER A 168 6.31 -2.77 2.45
N ARG A 169 5.01 -2.75 2.76
CA ARG A 169 4.51 -2.95 4.13
C ARG A 169 4.78 -4.37 4.63
N LEU A 170 4.60 -5.37 3.77
CA LEU A 170 4.99 -6.74 4.10
C LEU A 170 6.49 -6.82 4.42
N GLN A 171 7.34 -6.23 3.59
CA GLN A 171 8.79 -6.22 3.80
C GLN A 171 9.19 -5.61 5.15
N GLU A 172 8.60 -4.47 5.53
CA GLU A 172 8.84 -3.84 6.85
C GLU A 172 8.52 -4.79 8.01
N VAL A 173 7.39 -5.50 7.95
CA VAL A 173 6.99 -6.44 9.00
C VAL A 173 7.87 -7.68 9.00
N LEU A 174 8.25 -8.21 7.85
CA LEU A 174 9.17 -9.36 7.78
C LEU A 174 10.53 -9.03 8.41
N VAL A 175 11.10 -7.85 8.13
CA VAL A 175 12.34 -7.40 8.76
C VAL A 175 12.21 -7.34 10.28
N LYS A 176 11.08 -6.85 10.79
CA LYS A 176 10.80 -6.81 12.23
C LYS A 176 10.71 -8.23 12.83
N VAL A 177 9.92 -9.11 12.21
CA VAL A 177 9.73 -10.51 12.66
C VAL A 177 11.05 -11.27 12.68
N ILE A 178 11.88 -11.14 11.63
CA ILE A 178 13.19 -11.79 11.54
C ILE A 178 14.14 -11.34 12.67
N LYS A 179 14.00 -10.11 13.15
CA LYS A 179 14.83 -9.57 14.25
C LYS A 179 14.35 -10.00 15.63
N GLU A 180 13.04 -10.16 15.81
CA GLU A 180 12.41 -10.35 17.11
C GLU A 180 12.14 -11.82 17.47
N ARG A 181 11.97 -12.69 16.48
CA ARG A 181 11.71 -14.13 16.68
C ARG A 181 12.97 -14.97 16.55
N GLU A 182 12.87 -16.21 17.00
CA GLU A 182 13.95 -17.18 16.90
C GLU A 182 14.35 -17.44 15.44
N VAL A 183 15.64 -17.65 15.21
CA VAL A 183 16.20 -17.79 13.85
C VAL A 183 15.59 -18.98 13.10
N HIS A 184 15.29 -20.07 13.81
CA HIS A 184 14.71 -21.27 13.20
C HIS A 184 13.26 -21.06 12.74
N GLU A 185 12.48 -20.19 13.40
CA GLU A 185 11.06 -19.95 13.07
C GLU A 185 10.86 -19.12 11.80
N THR A 186 11.89 -18.35 11.39
CA THR A 186 11.75 -17.25 10.44
C THR A 186 12.38 -17.50 9.07
N SER A 187 12.74 -18.75 8.76
CA SER A 187 13.41 -19.11 7.51
C SER A 187 12.62 -18.67 6.26
N SER A 188 11.31 -18.93 6.24
CA SER A 188 10.40 -18.51 5.18
C SER A 188 10.29 -16.99 5.07
N CYS A 189 10.18 -16.30 6.22
CA CYS A 189 10.13 -14.84 6.28
C CYS A 189 11.39 -14.22 5.66
N LYS A 190 12.57 -14.79 5.97
CA LYS A 190 13.85 -14.35 5.42
C LYS A 190 13.90 -14.52 3.91
N ALA A 191 13.56 -15.70 3.41
CA ALA A 191 13.55 -15.97 1.96
C ALA A 191 12.61 -15.02 1.20
N ILE A 192 11.40 -14.79 1.71
CA ILE A 192 10.44 -13.85 1.12
C ILE A 192 10.98 -12.41 1.18
N CYS A 193 11.54 -11.99 2.31
CA CYS A 193 12.10 -10.66 2.47
C CYS A 193 13.27 -10.39 1.51
N ASP A 194 14.19 -11.36 1.38
CA ASP A 194 15.32 -11.30 0.46
C ASP A 194 14.85 -11.26 -1.00
N GLN A 195 13.79 -11.99 -1.34
CA GLN A 195 13.21 -11.94 -2.68
C GLN A 195 12.55 -10.58 -2.98
N ILE A 196 11.81 -9.99 -2.03
CA ILE A 196 11.18 -8.65 -2.19
C ILE A 196 12.23 -7.55 -2.35
N LYS A 197 13.44 -7.72 -1.79
CA LYS A 197 14.55 -6.78 -1.97
C LYS A 197 14.86 -6.55 -3.46
N TRP A 198 14.90 -7.63 -4.24
CA TRP A 198 15.20 -7.60 -5.68
C TRP A 198 13.95 -7.47 -6.57
N PHE A 199 12.77 -7.39 -5.96
CA PHE A 199 11.50 -7.22 -6.66
C PHE A 199 11.24 -5.74 -6.95
N ALA A 200 11.37 -5.34 -8.21
CA ALA A 200 10.99 -4.03 -8.77
C ALA A 200 11.54 -2.80 -8.01
N GLY A 201 11.26 -1.60 -8.56
CA GLY A 201 11.48 -0.34 -7.86
C GLY A 201 10.58 -0.13 -6.63
N LYS A 202 10.98 0.78 -5.74
CA LYS A 202 10.22 1.17 -4.53
C LYS A 202 8.80 1.68 -4.86
N GLN A 203 8.65 2.35 -5.99
CA GLN A 203 7.40 2.90 -6.51
C GLN A 203 6.37 1.79 -6.74
N VAL A 204 6.78 0.68 -7.35
CA VAL A 204 5.93 -0.50 -7.58
C VAL A 204 5.60 -1.16 -6.25
N LYS A 205 6.61 -1.41 -5.41
CA LYS A 205 6.41 -2.06 -4.09
C LYS A 205 5.47 -1.31 -3.16
N ASN A 206 5.42 0.02 -3.27
CA ASN A 206 4.55 0.87 -2.46
C ASN A 206 3.06 0.79 -2.82
N VAL A 207 2.70 0.18 -3.95
CA VAL A 207 1.31 0.06 -4.39
C VAL A 207 0.91 -1.37 -4.74
N ALA A 208 1.84 -2.20 -5.20
CA ALA A 208 1.60 -3.60 -5.51
C ALA A 208 1.18 -4.37 -4.25
N SER A 209 0.07 -5.11 -4.33
CA SER A 209 -0.41 -5.94 -3.22
C SER A 209 0.06 -7.38 -3.33
N VAL A 210 0.18 -8.03 -2.17
CA VAL A 210 0.51 -9.46 -2.07
C VAL A 210 -0.50 -10.32 -2.82
N GLY A 211 -1.80 -10.11 -2.60
CA GLY A 211 -2.85 -10.84 -3.29
C GLY A 211 -2.91 -10.53 -4.79
N GLY A 212 -2.56 -9.30 -5.19
CA GLY A 212 -2.45 -8.95 -6.61
C GLY A 212 -1.34 -9.74 -7.29
N ASN A 213 -0.18 -9.88 -6.66
CA ASN A 213 0.93 -10.69 -7.16
C ASN A 213 0.56 -12.18 -7.26
N ILE A 214 -0.10 -12.73 -6.23
CA ILE A 214 -0.56 -14.13 -6.20
C ILE A 214 -1.62 -14.39 -7.28
N CYS A 215 -2.71 -13.62 -7.30
CA CYS A 215 -3.83 -13.85 -8.23
C CYS A 215 -3.50 -13.55 -9.69
N THR A 216 -2.48 -12.72 -9.96
CA THR A 216 -1.96 -12.53 -11.34
C THR A 216 -1.38 -13.84 -11.89
N ALA A 217 -0.84 -14.70 -11.00
CA ALA A 217 -0.26 -16.00 -11.34
C ALA A 217 0.68 -15.95 -12.56
N SER A 218 1.54 -14.92 -12.59
CA SER A 218 2.60 -14.83 -13.59
C SER A 218 3.54 -16.03 -13.44
N PRO A 219 3.88 -16.76 -14.52
CA PRO A 219 4.81 -17.89 -14.45
C PRO A 219 6.20 -17.51 -13.94
N ILE A 220 6.57 -16.24 -14.09
CA ILE A 220 7.84 -15.66 -13.65
C ILE A 220 7.67 -14.84 -12.36
N SER A 221 6.59 -15.05 -11.60
CA SER A 221 6.43 -14.39 -10.30
C SER A 221 7.53 -14.86 -9.35
N ASP A 222 8.26 -13.91 -8.78
CA ASP A 222 9.33 -14.18 -7.82
C ASP A 222 8.81 -14.74 -6.48
N LEU A 223 7.57 -14.42 -6.09
CA LEU A 223 7.04 -14.76 -4.76
C LEU A 223 6.20 -16.05 -4.76
N ASN A 224 5.56 -16.40 -5.88
CA ASN A 224 4.68 -17.57 -5.95
C ASN A 224 5.40 -18.89 -5.60
N PRO A 225 6.64 -19.16 -6.08
CA PRO A 225 7.40 -20.33 -5.67
C PRO A 225 7.65 -20.39 -4.16
N LEU A 226 7.89 -19.24 -3.51
CA LEU A 226 8.14 -19.17 -2.08
C LEU A 226 6.87 -19.43 -1.25
N TRP A 227 5.70 -18.94 -1.68
CA TRP A 227 4.45 -19.28 -1.02
C TRP A 227 4.18 -20.78 -1.04
N MET A 228 4.44 -21.43 -2.18
CA MET A 228 4.32 -22.89 -2.32
C MET A 228 5.33 -23.63 -1.44
N ALA A 229 6.61 -23.23 -1.49
CA ALA A 229 7.68 -23.85 -0.72
C ALA A 229 7.46 -23.72 0.79
N SER A 230 6.97 -22.57 1.25
CA SER A 230 6.75 -22.24 2.67
C SER A 230 5.46 -22.82 3.26
N ARG A 231 4.77 -23.71 2.53
CA ARG A 231 3.50 -24.31 2.96
C ARG A 231 2.43 -23.27 3.32
N ALA A 232 2.44 -22.11 2.65
CA ALA A 232 1.45 -21.08 2.92
C ALA A 232 0.04 -21.58 2.58
N GLU A 233 -0.94 -21.08 3.31
CA GLU A 233 -2.35 -21.37 3.11
C GLU A 233 -3.08 -20.10 2.69
N PHE A 234 -3.91 -20.20 1.67
CA PHE A 234 -4.68 -19.08 1.14
C PHE A 234 -6.12 -19.20 1.60
N ARG A 235 -6.61 -18.16 2.27
CA ARG A 235 -8.02 -18.06 2.66
C ARG A 235 -8.79 -17.43 1.51
N VAL A 236 -9.74 -18.17 0.97
CA VAL A 236 -10.60 -17.72 -0.12
C VAL A 236 -12.01 -17.57 0.40
N VAL A 237 -12.63 -16.43 0.11
CA VAL A 237 -13.99 -16.10 0.54
C VAL A 237 -14.92 -16.02 -0.65
N ASN A 238 -16.09 -16.64 -0.55
CA ASN A 238 -17.12 -16.53 -1.57
C ASN A 238 -18.03 -15.30 -1.32
N PRO A 239 -18.86 -14.87 -2.28
CA PRO A 239 -19.78 -13.75 -2.10
C PRO A 239 -20.82 -13.93 -0.98
N LYS A 240 -21.06 -15.16 -0.51
CA LYS A 240 -21.95 -15.45 0.64
C LYS A 240 -21.23 -15.30 1.99
N GLY A 241 -19.92 -15.09 1.98
CA GLY A 241 -19.09 -14.94 3.18
C GLY A 241 -18.50 -16.23 3.74
N SER A 242 -18.73 -17.39 3.11
CA SER A 242 -18.08 -18.64 3.53
C SER A 242 -16.61 -18.64 3.11
N VAL A 243 -15.75 -19.09 4.01
CA VAL A 243 -14.30 -19.15 3.79
C VAL A 243 -13.85 -20.59 3.59
N ARG A 244 -13.03 -20.83 2.58
CA ARG A 244 -12.28 -22.07 2.38
C ARG A 244 -10.79 -21.80 2.43
N ILE A 245 -10.03 -22.82 2.82
CA ILE A 245 -8.57 -22.76 2.89
C ILE A 245 -8.00 -23.59 1.75
N VAL A 246 -7.06 -23.01 1.01
CA VAL A 246 -6.40 -23.65 -0.14
C VAL A 246 -4.89 -23.63 0.08
N PRO A 247 -4.21 -24.78 0.11
CA PRO A 247 -2.75 -24.80 0.15
C PRO A 247 -2.17 -24.08 -1.08
N ALA A 248 -1.14 -23.26 -0.90
CA ALA A 248 -0.53 -22.47 -1.98
C ALA A 248 -0.11 -23.35 -3.18
N LYS A 249 0.39 -24.57 -2.92
CA LYS A 249 0.78 -25.55 -3.96
C LYS A 249 -0.37 -25.97 -4.88
N SER A 250 -1.61 -25.91 -4.39
CA SER A 250 -2.81 -26.34 -5.10
C SER A 250 -3.57 -25.16 -5.72
N PHE A 251 -3.19 -23.93 -5.39
CA PHE A 251 -3.88 -22.73 -5.85
C PHE A 251 -3.54 -22.36 -7.30
N PHE A 252 -2.34 -22.68 -7.79
CA PHE A 252 -1.92 -22.36 -9.15
C PHE A 252 -2.24 -23.53 -10.08
N LEU A 253 -3.23 -23.34 -10.96
CA LEU A 253 -3.76 -24.41 -11.82
C LEU A 253 -3.12 -24.45 -13.21
N GLY A 254 -2.36 -23.41 -13.57
CA GLY A 254 -1.71 -23.30 -14.88
C GLY A 254 -1.31 -21.86 -15.20
N TYR A 255 -0.95 -21.62 -16.47
CA TYR A 255 -0.53 -20.29 -16.94
C TYR A 255 -1.60 -19.23 -16.64
N ARG A 256 -1.30 -18.29 -15.73
CA ARG A 256 -2.21 -17.22 -15.29
C ARG A 256 -3.59 -17.72 -14.83
N LYS A 257 -3.68 -18.96 -14.35
CA LYS A 257 -4.91 -19.59 -13.87
C LYS A 257 -4.77 -19.99 -12.40
N VAL A 258 -5.71 -19.52 -11.58
CA VAL A 258 -5.75 -19.80 -10.14
C VAL A 258 -7.04 -20.50 -9.74
N ASP A 259 -7.02 -21.17 -8.60
CA ASP A 259 -8.18 -21.80 -7.97
C ASP A 259 -9.05 -20.75 -7.25
N LEU A 260 -9.65 -19.85 -8.02
CA LEU A 260 -10.71 -18.95 -7.59
C LEU A 260 -11.94 -19.21 -8.46
N ALA A 261 -13.03 -19.64 -7.85
CA ALA A 261 -14.32 -19.73 -8.51
C ALA A 261 -14.88 -18.33 -8.78
N GLN A 262 -15.92 -18.26 -9.61
CA GLN A 262 -16.52 -16.98 -9.99
C GLN A 262 -17.02 -16.23 -8.75
N GLY A 263 -16.68 -14.95 -8.66
CA GLY A 263 -17.05 -14.10 -7.52
C GLY A 263 -16.18 -14.28 -6.27
N GLU A 264 -15.36 -15.34 -6.18
CA GLU A 264 -14.46 -15.54 -5.03
C GLU A 264 -13.35 -14.49 -4.97
N ILE A 265 -12.86 -14.28 -3.75
CA ILE A 265 -11.83 -13.30 -3.43
C ILE A 265 -10.76 -13.99 -2.59
N LEU A 266 -9.49 -13.78 -2.92
CA LEU A 266 -8.40 -14.09 -2.00
C LEU A 266 -8.49 -13.11 -0.83
N LEU A 267 -8.85 -13.59 0.35
CA LEU A 267 -9.01 -12.80 1.57
C LEU A 267 -7.64 -12.51 2.18
N SER A 268 -6.87 -13.55 2.42
CA SER A 268 -5.59 -13.47 3.12
C SER A 268 -4.72 -14.70 2.88
N ILE A 269 -3.47 -14.57 3.31
CA ILE A 269 -2.42 -15.57 3.23
C ILE A 269 -1.98 -15.84 4.67
N PHE A 270 -2.01 -17.09 5.07
CA PHE A 270 -1.41 -17.56 6.31
C PHE A 270 -0.04 -18.18 5.99
N LEU A 271 1.02 -17.58 6.54
CA LEU A 271 2.39 -18.07 6.45
C LEU A 271 2.78 -18.73 7.78
N PRO A 272 2.89 -20.06 7.87
CA PRO A 272 3.25 -20.73 9.12
C PRO A 272 4.70 -20.43 9.51
N TRP A 273 4.98 -20.49 10.82
CA TRP A 273 6.37 -20.51 11.30
C TRP A 273 7.06 -21.82 10.91
N ASN A 274 8.39 -21.76 10.81
CA ASN A 274 9.20 -22.92 10.51
C ASN A 274 9.52 -23.74 11.76
N ASN A 275 9.60 -25.06 11.59
CA ASN A 275 10.05 -25.96 12.65
C ASN A 275 11.59 -25.90 12.81
N HIS A 276 12.09 -26.44 13.92
CA HIS A 276 13.51 -26.77 14.03
C HIS A 276 13.95 -27.65 12.84
N PHE A 277 15.12 -27.34 12.28
CA PHE A 277 15.70 -28.01 11.10
C PHE A 277 14.92 -27.86 9.78
N GLU A 278 13.96 -26.92 9.70
CA GLU A 278 13.28 -26.55 8.47
C GLU A 278 13.88 -25.26 7.88
N PHE A 279 14.38 -25.34 6.65
CA PHE A 279 15.04 -24.23 5.96
C PHE A 279 14.37 -23.91 4.63
N VAL A 280 14.19 -22.63 4.35
CA VAL A 280 13.67 -22.11 3.08
C VAL A 280 14.68 -21.17 2.46
N LYS A 281 14.90 -21.30 1.15
CA LYS A 281 15.82 -20.44 0.39
C LYS A 281 15.23 -20.01 -0.95
N GLU A 282 15.44 -18.74 -1.26
CA GLU A 282 15.07 -18.06 -2.49
C GLU A 282 16.22 -18.03 -3.50
N PHE A 283 15.86 -18.15 -4.78
CA PHE A 283 16.78 -18.04 -5.91
C PHE A 283 16.12 -17.24 -7.04
N LYS A 284 16.88 -16.33 -7.65
CA LYS A 284 16.47 -15.57 -8.84
C LYS A 284 17.66 -15.36 -9.76
N GLN A 285 17.45 -15.62 -11.04
CA GLN A 285 18.34 -15.25 -12.13
C GLN A 285 17.62 -14.26 -13.05
N ALA A 286 18.28 -13.15 -13.39
CA ALA A 286 17.78 -12.11 -14.29
C ALA A 286 18.95 -11.50 -15.08
N HIS A 287 18.68 -10.65 -16.08
CA HIS A 287 19.74 -9.95 -16.82
C HIS A 287 20.33 -8.82 -15.99
N ARG A 288 19.54 -8.21 -15.09
CA ARG A 288 19.98 -7.20 -14.13
C ARG A 288 19.71 -7.66 -12.70
N ARG A 289 20.50 -7.13 -11.78
CA ARG A 289 20.36 -7.44 -10.34
C ARG A 289 19.05 -6.93 -9.74
N GLU A 290 18.57 -5.78 -10.20
CA GLU A 290 17.38 -5.09 -9.71
C GLU A 290 16.48 -4.67 -10.87
N ASP A 291 15.19 -4.50 -10.57
CA ASP A 291 14.16 -3.98 -11.49
C ASP A 291 14.05 -4.73 -12.82
N ASP A 292 14.23 -6.05 -12.75
CA ASP A 292 14.14 -6.94 -13.90
C ASP A 292 13.31 -8.18 -13.59
N ILE A 293 12.72 -8.73 -14.64
CA ILE A 293 11.95 -9.97 -14.59
C ILE A 293 12.89 -11.17 -14.47
N ALA A 294 12.45 -12.19 -13.73
CA ALA A 294 13.23 -13.41 -13.63
C ALA A 294 13.24 -14.18 -14.96
N LEU A 295 14.42 -14.66 -15.36
CA LEU A 295 14.58 -15.71 -16.37
C LEU A 295 14.21 -17.06 -15.75
N VAL A 296 14.74 -17.32 -14.55
CA VAL A 296 14.43 -18.48 -13.72
C VAL A 296 14.42 -18.01 -12.26
N ASN A 297 13.46 -18.50 -11.49
CA ASN A 297 13.43 -18.32 -10.05
C ASN A 297 13.01 -19.63 -9.37
N ALA A 298 13.33 -19.76 -8.09
CA ALA A 298 12.95 -20.92 -7.29
C ALA A 298 12.78 -20.55 -5.82
N GLY A 299 11.83 -21.22 -5.17
CA GLY A 299 11.75 -21.30 -3.72
C GLY A 299 11.96 -22.75 -3.33
N MET A 300 12.96 -23.02 -2.50
CA MET A 300 13.28 -24.38 -2.05
C MET A 300 13.06 -24.48 -0.55
N ARG A 301 12.48 -25.60 -0.11
CA ARG A 301 12.34 -25.93 1.30
C ARG A 301 12.93 -27.31 1.56
N VAL A 302 13.71 -27.43 2.64
CA VAL A 302 14.22 -28.70 3.15
C VAL A 302 13.91 -28.82 4.63
N CYS A 303 13.56 -30.02 5.08
CA CYS A 303 13.45 -30.37 6.49
C CYS A 303 14.46 -31.49 6.74
N LEU A 304 15.40 -31.28 7.65
CA LEU A 304 16.35 -32.32 8.03
C LEU A 304 15.81 -33.09 9.24
N ASN A 305 16.24 -34.33 9.38
CA ASN A 305 16.05 -35.07 10.63
C ASN A 305 17.13 -34.62 11.62
N GLU A 306 16.80 -34.73 12.91
CA GLU A 306 17.77 -34.58 14.01
C GLU A 306 18.88 -35.64 13.95
#